data_AF-A0A3N5EAH2-F1
#
_entry.id   AF-A0A3N5EAH2-F1
#
_cell.length_a   1.000
_cell.length_b   1.000
_cell.length_c   1.000
_cell.angle_alpha   90.00
_cell.angle_beta   90.00
_cell.angle_gamma   90.00
#
_symmetry.space_group_name_H-M   'P 1'
#
loop_
_entity.id
_entity.type
_entity.pdbx_description
1 polymer ?
#
loop_
_entity_poly.entity_id
_entity_poly.type
_entity_poly.pdbx_seq_one_letter_code
_entity_poly.pdbx_strand_id
1 'polypeptide(L)'
;MTTYALPRRRGLLARLIGEADDFTTWLLFGAETWLIASLKAVPAFLFVYWLVTYVPNSVFYGVTLYIPFLQFSEEVGFIIANGVAWTNLILVVILAYLIQASRGRQGPGWTLIRLFTLANYLLVMLLLIPYFVFNVAGGSFIPLELPLIALGLGVMTAGGTATALAYLYYEFRRAARKDAQAAAAASARAG
;
A
#
# COMPACT_ATOMS: atom_id res chain seq x y z
N MET A 1 4.55 -36.13 25.77
CA MET A 1 5.26 -34.95 26.31
C MET A 1 5.70 -34.09 25.15
N THR A 2 4.93 -33.06 24.81
CA THR A 2 5.28 -32.04 23.82
C THR A 2 6.03 -30.92 24.53
N THR A 3 7.33 -30.80 24.26
CA THR A 3 8.14 -29.66 24.71
C THR A 3 7.59 -28.39 24.09
N TYR A 4 6.89 -27.58 24.90
CA TYR A 4 6.61 -26.19 24.57
C TYR A 4 7.95 -25.46 24.44
N ALA A 5 8.46 -25.32 23.22
CA ALA A 5 9.53 -24.39 22.95
C ALA A 5 8.98 -22.99 23.26
N LEU A 6 9.36 -22.45 24.44
CA LEU A 6 9.13 -21.06 24.78
C LEU A 6 9.54 -20.19 23.57
N PRO A 7 8.70 -19.25 23.10
CA PRO A 7 9.07 -18.42 21.98
C PRO A 7 10.35 -17.66 22.36
N ARG A 8 11.45 -17.99 21.67
CA ARG A 8 12.76 -17.35 21.82
C ARG A 8 12.53 -15.85 21.84
N ARG A 9 12.98 -15.14 22.89
CA ARG A 9 12.81 -13.67 23.05
C ARG A 9 13.29 -13.00 21.76
N ARG A 10 12.37 -12.72 20.84
CA ARG A 10 12.63 -11.98 19.61
C ARG A 10 12.86 -10.53 20.02
N GLY A 11 13.94 -9.93 19.55
CA GLY A 11 14.21 -8.50 19.74
C GLY A 11 13.06 -7.64 19.20
N LEU A 12 12.97 -6.38 19.64
CA LEU A 12 11.88 -5.46 19.27
C LEU A 12 11.64 -5.43 17.75
N LEU A 13 12.70 -5.35 16.96
CA LEU A 13 12.64 -5.35 15.50
C LEU A 13 11.95 -6.61 14.94
N ALA A 14 12.31 -7.79 15.44
CA ALA A 14 11.73 -9.04 14.99
C ALA A 14 10.25 -9.20 15.40
N ARG A 15 9.82 -8.52 16.48
CA ARG A 15 8.40 -8.43 16.85
C ARG A 15 7.64 -7.52 15.90
N LEU A 16 8.19 -6.33 15.61
CA LEU A 16 7.57 -5.37 14.68
C LEU A 16 7.46 -5.94 13.27
N ILE A 17 8.50 -6.62 12.78
CA ILE A 17 8.46 -7.30 11.48
C ILE A 17 7.39 -8.38 11.47
N GLY A 18 7.32 -9.22 12.51
CA GLY A 18 6.29 -10.27 12.60
C GLY A 18 4.89 -9.69 12.63
N GLU A 19 4.66 -8.63 13.40
CA GLU A 19 3.35 -7.98 13.49
C GLU A 19 2.95 -7.29 12.18
N ALA A 20 3.89 -6.62 11.50
CA ALA A 20 3.65 -6.05 10.19
C ALA A 20 3.34 -7.15 9.15
N ASP A 21 4.04 -8.29 9.22
CA ASP A 21 3.82 -9.43 8.34
C ASP A 21 2.44 -10.06 8.53
N ASP A 22 2.03 -10.27 9.79
CA ASP A 22 0.72 -10.78 10.17
C ASP A 22 -0.40 -9.81 9.76
N PHE A 23 -0.21 -8.51 10.03
CA PHE A 23 -1.15 -7.47 9.62
C PHE A 23 -1.31 -7.44 8.10
N THR A 24 -0.21 -7.48 7.35
CA THR A 24 -0.27 -7.49 5.87
C THR A 24 -0.96 -8.74 5.36
N THR A 25 -0.69 -9.89 5.96
CA THR A 25 -1.36 -11.15 5.60
C THR A 25 -2.87 -11.04 5.78
N TRP A 26 -3.33 -10.48 6.90
CA TRP A 26 -4.76 -10.20 7.11
C TRP A 26 -5.29 -9.13 6.15
N LEU A 27 -4.51 -8.08 5.87
CA LEU A 27 -4.88 -7.03 4.95
C LEU A 27 -5.12 -7.59 3.54
N LEU A 28 -4.32 -8.57 3.10
CA LEU A 28 -4.43 -9.16 1.77
C LEU A 28 -5.47 -10.28 1.67
N PHE A 29 -5.63 -11.09 2.72
CA PHE A 29 -6.36 -12.35 2.63
C PHE A 29 -7.44 -12.56 3.70
N GLY A 30 -7.54 -11.65 4.68
CA GLY A 30 -8.51 -11.73 5.77
C GLY A 30 -9.94 -11.44 5.32
N ALA A 31 -10.93 -11.99 6.03
CA ALA A 31 -12.35 -11.82 5.72
C ALA A 31 -12.83 -10.36 5.87
N GLU A 32 -13.76 -9.94 5.01
CA GLU A 32 -14.06 -8.51 4.81
C GLU A 32 -15.54 -8.20 4.99
N THR A 33 -15.81 -7.12 5.74
CA THR A 33 -17.04 -6.35 5.57
C THR A 33 -16.89 -5.43 4.35
N TRP A 34 -17.99 -4.90 3.83
CA TRP A 34 -17.95 -3.97 2.68
C TRP A 34 -16.99 -2.79 2.91
N LEU A 35 -16.97 -2.23 4.14
CA LEU A 35 -16.10 -1.09 4.47
C LEU A 35 -14.62 -1.48 4.42
N ILE A 36 -14.26 -2.64 4.99
CA ILE A 36 -12.87 -3.13 4.97
C ILE A 36 -12.42 -3.40 3.53
N ALA A 37 -13.29 -4.01 2.72
CA ALA A 37 -13.02 -4.24 1.32
C ALA A 37 -12.76 -2.93 0.58
N SER A 38 -13.59 -1.90 0.79
CA SER A 38 -13.38 -0.57 0.20
C SER A 38 -12.06 0.07 0.64
N LEU A 39 -11.72 0.00 1.93
CA LEU A 39 -10.48 0.56 2.45
C LEU A 39 -9.22 -0.15 1.94
N LYS A 40 -9.34 -1.40 1.48
CA LYS A 40 -8.24 -2.13 0.83
C LYS A 40 -8.20 -1.86 -0.68
N ALA A 41 -9.35 -1.92 -1.34
CA ALA A 41 -9.47 -1.85 -2.79
C ALA A 41 -9.22 -0.45 -3.34
N VAL A 42 -9.73 0.61 -2.69
CA VAL A 42 -9.57 1.99 -3.18
C VAL A 42 -8.09 2.41 -3.24
N PRO A 43 -7.27 2.20 -2.19
CA PRO A 43 -5.84 2.49 -2.28
C PRO A 43 -5.13 1.61 -3.34
N ALA A 44 -5.49 0.34 -3.44
CA ALA A 44 -4.91 -0.54 -4.47
C ALA A 44 -5.22 -0.03 -5.89
N PHE A 45 -6.46 0.41 -6.14
CA PHE A 45 -6.84 1.02 -7.40
C PHE A 45 -6.07 2.31 -7.66
N LEU A 46 -5.99 3.22 -6.69
CA LEU A 46 -5.30 4.50 -6.84
C LEU A 46 -3.79 4.32 -7.07
N PHE A 47 -3.18 3.31 -6.46
CA PHE A 47 -1.79 2.94 -6.72
C PHE A 47 -1.57 2.53 -8.18
N VAL A 48 -2.39 1.60 -8.68
CA VAL A 48 -2.30 1.12 -10.06
C VAL A 48 -2.58 2.26 -11.05
N TYR A 49 -3.63 3.05 -10.79
CA TYR A 49 -3.95 4.22 -11.58
C TYR A 49 -2.78 5.19 -11.63
N TRP A 50 -2.19 5.55 -10.48
CA TRP A 50 -1.04 6.45 -10.44
C TRP A 50 0.17 5.92 -11.21
N LEU A 51 0.54 4.65 -11.01
CA LEU A 51 1.68 4.05 -11.70
C LEU A 51 1.50 3.95 -13.22
N VAL A 52 0.30 3.58 -13.67
CA VAL A 52 0.06 3.26 -15.08
C VAL A 52 -0.38 4.48 -15.89
N THR A 53 -0.92 5.51 -15.24
CA THR A 53 -1.42 6.71 -15.93
C THR A 53 -0.68 7.98 -15.52
N TYR A 54 -0.61 8.26 -14.21
CA TYR A 54 -0.11 9.55 -13.72
C TYR A 54 1.42 9.67 -13.86
N VAL A 55 2.16 8.61 -13.56
CA VAL A 55 3.63 8.58 -13.71
C VAL A 55 4.03 8.74 -15.19
N PRO A 56 3.48 7.95 -16.14
CA PRO A 56 3.72 8.16 -17.57
C PRO A 56 3.38 9.57 -18.05
N ASN A 57 2.27 10.13 -17.59
CA ASN A 57 1.88 11.50 -17.93
C ASN A 57 2.90 12.53 -17.40
N SER A 58 3.39 12.33 -16.18
CA SER A 58 4.44 13.18 -15.60
C SER A 58 5.76 13.06 -16.35
N VAL A 59 6.12 11.86 -16.82
CA VAL A 59 7.30 11.63 -17.66
C VAL A 59 7.14 12.33 -19.01
N PHE A 60 5.97 12.25 -19.65
CA PHE A 60 5.69 12.95 -20.90
C PHE A 60 5.98 14.44 -20.77
N TYR A 61 5.39 15.11 -19.77
CA TYR A 61 5.63 16.54 -19.53
C TYR A 61 7.07 16.83 -19.10
N GLY A 62 7.68 15.97 -18.29
CA GLY A 62 9.08 16.08 -17.92
C GLY A 62 10.00 16.15 -19.13
N VAL A 63 9.81 15.23 -20.08
CA VAL A 63 10.64 15.07 -21.28
C VAL A 63 10.40 16.18 -22.31
N THR A 64 9.16 16.63 -22.47
CA THR A 64 8.77 17.60 -23.50
C THR A 64 8.88 19.05 -23.04
N LEU A 65 8.57 19.34 -21.77
CA LEU A 65 8.47 20.72 -21.27
C LEU A 65 9.59 21.11 -20.30
N TYR A 66 10.00 20.20 -19.41
CA TYR A 66 10.80 20.58 -18.23
C TYR A 66 12.30 20.29 -18.34
N ILE A 67 12.76 19.56 -19.37
CA ILE A 67 14.20 19.36 -19.61
C ILE A 67 14.68 20.31 -20.72
N PRO A 68 15.27 21.47 -20.36
CA PRO A 68 15.55 22.55 -21.32
C PRO A 68 16.57 22.20 -22.42
N PHE A 69 17.37 21.12 -22.25
CA PHE A 69 18.36 20.69 -23.23
C PHE A 69 17.92 19.51 -24.10
N LEU A 70 16.85 18.80 -23.72
CA LEU A 70 16.34 17.66 -24.50
C LEU A 70 15.15 18.07 -25.37
N GLN A 71 14.24 18.91 -24.85
CA GLN A 71 13.02 19.43 -25.53
C GLN A 71 12.56 18.55 -26.70
N PHE A 72 12.36 17.26 -26.38
CA PHE A 72 12.10 16.27 -27.42
C PHE A 72 10.74 16.55 -28.04
N SER A 73 10.57 16.13 -29.30
CA SER A 73 9.27 16.23 -29.96
C SER A 73 8.19 15.48 -29.15
N GLU A 74 6.94 15.92 -29.29
CA GLU A 74 5.80 15.26 -28.65
C GLU A 74 5.74 13.76 -28.97
N GLU A 75 6.15 13.36 -30.17
CA GLU A 75 6.25 11.97 -30.61
C GLU A 75 7.23 11.16 -29.76
N VAL A 76 8.43 11.69 -29.53
CA VAL A 76 9.45 11.04 -28.70
C VAL A 76 8.99 10.99 -27.24
N GLY A 77 8.41 12.08 -26.73
CA GLY A 77 7.80 12.13 -25.40
C GLY A 77 6.72 11.06 -25.23
N PHE A 78 5.85 10.90 -26.22
CA PHE A 78 4.77 9.90 -26.22
C PHE A 78 5.32 8.46 -26.22
N ILE A 79 6.35 8.16 -27.03
CA ILE A 79 6.98 6.84 -27.05
C ILE A 79 7.59 6.50 -25.68
N ILE A 80 8.32 7.44 -25.08
CA ILE A 80 8.94 7.24 -23.75
C ILE A 80 7.86 7.02 -22.68
N ALA A 81 6.84 7.88 -22.64
CA ALA A 81 5.75 7.77 -21.67
C ALA A 81 5.02 6.43 -21.78
N ASN A 82 4.70 5.98 -22.99
CA ASN A 82 4.09 4.66 -23.21
C ASN A 82 5.01 3.52 -22.77
N GLY A 83 6.31 3.61 -23.07
CA GLY A 83 7.30 2.64 -22.59
C GLY A 83 7.29 2.51 -21.06
N VAL A 84 7.25 3.64 -20.35
CA VAL A 84 7.12 3.67 -18.89
C VAL A 84 5.79 3.07 -18.42
N ALA A 85 4.67 3.41 -19.07
CA ALA A 85 3.36 2.88 -18.73
C ALA A 85 3.32 1.35 -18.81
N TRP A 86 3.79 0.77 -19.93
CA TRP A 86 3.84 -0.67 -20.14
C TRP A 86 4.79 -1.37 -19.16
N THR A 87 5.95 -0.77 -18.88
CA THR A 87 6.90 -1.31 -17.88
C THR A 87 6.27 -1.34 -16.50
N ASN A 88 5.60 -0.27 -16.08
CA ASN A 88 4.91 -0.21 -14.79
C ASN A 88 3.79 -1.25 -14.71
N LEU A 89 3.00 -1.42 -15.77
CA LEU A 89 1.95 -2.44 -15.82
C LEU A 89 2.51 -3.86 -15.65
N ILE A 90 3.61 -4.19 -16.34
CA ILE A 90 4.29 -5.49 -16.19
C ILE A 90 4.74 -5.71 -14.74
N LEU A 91 5.35 -4.70 -14.11
CA LEU A 91 5.78 -4.80 -12.71
C LEU A 91 4.61 -4.99 -11.75
N VAL A 92 3.48 -4.31 -11.98
CA VAL A 92 2.24 -4.49 -11.20
C VAL A 92 1.71 -5.91 -11.34
N VAL A 93 1.70 -6.47 -12.55
CA VAL A 93 1.27 -7.84 -12.80
C VAL A 93 2.17 -8.86 -12.09
N ILE A 94 3.50 -8.70 -12.19
CA ILE A 94 4.46 -9.55 -11.47
C ILE A 94 4.22 -9.47 -9.96
N LEU A 95 4.06 -8.27 -9.41
CA LEU A 95 3.80 -8.08 -7.99
C LEU A 95 2.49 -8.76 -7.57
N ALA A 96 1.43 -8.64 -8.37
CA ALA A 96 0.15 -9.30 -8.10
C ALA A 96 0.31 -10.84 -8.06
N TYR A 97 1.06 -11.43 -8.99
CA TYR A 97 1.38 -12.85 -8.96
C TYR A 97 2.18 -13.25 -7.73
N LEU A 98 3.19 -12.46 -7.35
CA LEU A 98 4.00 -12.71 -6.15
C LEU A 98 3.17 -12.62 -4.86
N ILE A 99 2.27 -11.65 -4.78
CA ILE A 99 1.32 -11.50 -3.68
C ILE A 99 0.44 -12.75 -3.58
N GLN A 100 -0.19 -13.18 -4.68
CA GLN A 100 -1.02 -14.38 -4.68
C GLN A 100 -0.21 -15.64 -4.31
N ALA A 101 1.00 -15.76 -4.84
CA ALA A 101 1.92 -16.85 -4.53
C ALA A 101 2.37 -16.84 -3.06
N SER A 102 2.35 -15.69 -2.38
CA SER A 102 2.74 -15.57 -0.97
C SER A 102 1.67 -16.10 0.01
N ARG A 103 0.46 -16.39 -0.45
CA ARG A 103 -0.65 -16.83 0.39
C ARG A 103 -0.30 -18.13 1.11
N GLY A 104 -0.36 -18.10 2.45
CA GLY A 104 -0.04 -19.25 3.30
C GLY A 104 1.45 -19.64 3.33
N ARG A 105 2.35 -18.88 2.68
CA ARG A 105 3.79 -19.16 2.67
C ARG A 105 4.52 -18.36 3.73
N GLN A 106 5.44 -19.03 4.42
CA GLN A 106 6.31 -18.46 5.45
C GLN A 106 7.76 -18.43 4.97
N GLY A 107 8.56 -17.50 5.49
CA GLY A 107 9.97 -17.34 5.16
C GLY A 107 10.33 -15.90 4.77
N PRO A 108 11.63 -15.57 4.75
CA PRO A 108 12.10 -14.19 4.61
C PRO A 108 11.72 -13.55 3.27
N GLY A 109 11.76 -14.30 2.16
CA GLY A 109 11.36 -13.78 0.84
C GLY A 109 9.87 -13.42 0.76
N TRP A 110 9.00 -14.27 1.30
CA TRP A 110 7.56 -14.00 1.34
C TRP A 110 7.21 -12.86 2.29
N THR A 111 7.93 -12.78 3.43
CA THR A 111 7.83 -11.66 4.37
C THR A 111 8.21 -10.36 3.68
N LEU A 112 9.28 -10.34 2.89
CA LEU A 112 9.73 -9.16 2.15
C LEU A 112 8.66 -8.68 1.15
N ILE A 113 8.04 -9.59 0.39
CA ILE A 113 6.95 -9.26 -0.54
C ILE A 113 5.79 -8.59 0.21
N ARG A 114 5.41 -9.12 1.38
CA ARG A 114 4.34 -8.54 2.20
C ARG A 114 4.73 -7.18 2.77
N LEU A 115 5.91 -7.04 3.34
CA LEU A 115 6.40 -5.74 3.84
C LEU A 115 6.48 -4.68 2.73
N PHE A 116 6.92 -5.07 1.53
CA PHE A 116 6.92 -4.20 0.37
C PHE A 116 5.49 -3.80 -0.01
N THR A 117 4.55 -4.74 -0.01
CA THR A 117 3.13 -4.47 -0.30
C THR A 117 2.53 -3.51 0.73
N LEU A 118 2.83 -3.71 2.02
CA LEU A 118 2.41 -2.82 3.10
C LEU A 118 2.99 -1.41 2.92
N ALA A 119 4.28 -1.30 2.58
CA ALA A 119 4.92 -0.01 2.34
C ALA A 119 4.24 0.75 1.19
N ASN A 120 3.90 0.08 0.08
CA ASN A 120 3.14 0.68 -1.02
C ASN A 120 1.75 1.12 -0.56
N TYR A 121 1.05 0.28 0.19
CA TYR A 121 -0.27 0.62 0.73
C TYR A 121 -0.22 1.84 1.65
N LEU A 122 0.77 1.91 2.55
CA LEU A 122 0.99 3.06 3.44
C LEU A 122 1.37 4.33 2.65
N LEU A 123 2.22 4.22 1.63
CA LEU A 123 2.55 5.34 0.75
C LEU A 123 1.30 5.90 0.08
N VAL A 124 0.41 5.02 -0.40
CA VAL A 124 -0.81 5.46 -1.05
C VAL A 124 -1.75 6.16 -0.07
N MET A 125 -1.96 5.54 1.09
CA MET A 125 -2.85 6.07 2.13
C MET A 125 -2.34 7.40 2.69
N LEU A 126 -1.06 7.49 3.03
CA LEU A 126 -0.53 8.63 3.79
C LEU A 126 0.03 9.74 2.91
N LEU A 127 0.43 9.45 1.67
CA LEU A 127 1.07 10.42 0.80
C LEU A 127 0.28 10.64 -0.48
N LEU A 128 -0.02 9.58 -1.22
CA LEU A 128 -0.61 9.70 -2.56
C LEU A 128 -2.03 10.28 -2.52
N ILE A 129 -2.91 9.73 -1.68
CA ILE A 129 -4.30 10.18 -1.56
C ILE A 129 -4.34 11.65 -1.10
N PRO A 130 -3.64 12.06 -0.03
CA PRO A 130 -3.54 13.47 0.36
C PRO A 130 -2.98 14.36 -0.74
N TYR A 131 -1.95 13.90 -1.45
CA TYR A 131 -1.35 14.63 -2.56
C TYR A 131 -2.34 14.84 -3.71
N PHE A 132 -3.10 13.82 -4.09
CA PHE A 132 -4.10 13.96 -5.16
C PHE A 132 -5.21 14.93 -4.78
N VAL A 133 -5.69 14.89 -3.53
CA VAL A 133 -6.70 15.86 -3.07
C VAL A 133 -6.13 17.27 -3.07
N PHE A 134 -4.91 17.45 -2.56
CA PHE A 134 -4.19 18.73 -2.64
C PHE A 134 -4.08 19.22 -4.10
N ASN A 135 -3.72 18.35 -5.03
CA ASN A 135 -3.54 18.70 -6.43
C ASN A 135 -4.84 19.05 -7.14
N VAL A 136 -5.91 18.28 -6.92
CA VAL A 136 -7.26 18.57 -7.45
C VAL A 136 -7.81 19.88 -6.92
N ALA A 137 -7.44 20.28 -5.70
CA ALA A 137 -7.82 21.55 -5.10
C ALA A 137 -6.99 22.75 -5.61
N GLY A 138 -6.16 22.57 -6.64
CA GLY A 138 -5.33 23.62 -7.23
C GLY A 138 -3.96 23.78 -6.56
N GLY A 139 -3.56 22.84 -5.70
CA GLY A 139 -2.22 22.80 -5.14
C GLY A 139 -1.19 22.24 -6.11
N SER A 140 -0.01 22.82 -6.16
CA SER A 140 1.12 22.27 -6.92
C SER A 140 2.43 22.48 -6.18
N PHE A 141 3.38 21.57 -6.40
CA PHE A 141 4.77 21.78 -5.99
C PHE A 141 5.64 22.27 -7.14
N ILE A 142 5.15 22.17 -8.39
CA ILE A 142 5.87 22.56 -9.61
C ILE A 142 4.84 23.15 -10.61
N PRO A 143 4.75 24.50 -10.76
CA PRO A 143 5.33 25.51 -9.87
C PRO A 143 4.75 25.44 -8.46
N LEU A 144 5.43 26.05 -7.47
CA LEU A 144 4.97 26.01 -6.08
C LEU A 144 3.72 26.88 -5.90
N GLU A 145 2.57 26.22 -5.73
CA GLU A 145 1.26 26.82 -5.54
C GLU A 145 0.59 26.19 -4.31
N LEU A 146 0.47 26.95 -3.23
CA LEU A 146 -0.07 26.48 -1.96
C LEU A 146 -1.36 27.21 -1.54
N PRO A 147 -2.48 27.09 -2.28
CA PRO A 147 -3.75 27.66 -1.84
C PRO A 147 -4.14 27.10 -0.47
N LEU A 148 -4.65 27.95 0.43
CA LEU A 148 -5.03 27.54 1.78
C LEU A 148 -6.08 26.41 1.77
N ILE A 149 -7.02 26.46 0.81
CA ILE A 149 -8.04 25.42 0.61
C ILE A 149 -7.37 24.08 0.26
N ALA A 150 -6.40 24.08 -0.66
CA ALA A 150 -5.68 22.87 -1.06
C ALA A 150 -4.89 22.25 0.09
N LEU A 151 -4.19 23.09 0.88
CA LEU A 151 -3.50 22.65 2.09
C LEU A 151 -4.47 22.07 3.12
N GLY A 152 -5.57 22.76 3.39
CA GLY A 152 -6.61 22.31 4.32
C GLY A 152 -7.18 20.96 3.92
N LEU A 153 -7.57 20.80 2.65
CA LEU A 153 -8.10 19.53 2.14
C LEU A 153 -7.05 18.41 2.18
N GLY A 154 -5.81 18.68 1.76
CA GLY A 154 -4.73 17.69 1.83
C GLY A 154 -4.47 17.19 3.26
N VAL A 155 -4.40 18.10 4.24
CA VAL A 155 -4.21 17.76 5.67
C VAL A 155 -5.41 16.99 6.22
N MET A 156 -6.63 17.43 5.92
CA MET A 156 -7.86 16.73 6.34
C MET A 156 -7.89 15.30 5.78
N THR A 157 -7.56 15.13 4.51
CA THR A 157 -7.48 13.82 3.88
C THR A 157 -6.40 12.95 4.51
N ALA A 158 -5.22 13.49 4.82
CA ALA A 158 -4.16 12.77 5.53
C ALA A 158 -4.61 12.28 6.91
N GLY A 159 -5.35 13.11 7.66
CA GLY A 159 -5.97 12.71 8.92
C GLY A 159 -7.02 11.60 8.74
N GLY A 160 -7.84 11.70 7.69
CA GLY A 160 -8.83 10.69 7.34
C GLY A 160 -8.21 9.33 6.99
N THR A 161 -7.16 9.31 6.18
CA THR A 161 -6.46 8.06 5.81
C THR A 161 -5.68 7.47 6.99
N ALA A 162 -5.06 8.29 7.84
CA ALA A 162 -4.45 7.83 9.08
C ALA A 162 -5.48 7.18 10.02
N THR A 163 -6.68 7.77 10.13
CA THR A 163 -7.79 7.20 10.90
C THR A 163 -8.26 5.87 10.32
N ALA A 164 -8.35 5.77 8.99
CA ALA A 164 -8.68 4.51 8.31
C ALA A 164 -7.65 3.41 8.57
N LEU A 165 -6.35 3.74 8.60
CA LEU A 165 -5.29 2.80 8.96
C LEU A 165 -5.42 2.31 10.40
N ALA A 166 -5.69 3.22 11.34
CA ALA A 166 -5.93 2.87 12.73
C ALA A 166 -7.15 1.95 12.88
N TYR A 167 -8.22 2.21 12.13
CA TYR A 167 -9.41 1.35 12.08
C TYR A 167 -9.09 -0.05 11.54
N LEU A 168 -8.35 -0.15 10.43
CA LEU A 168 -7.94 -1.45 9.87
C LEU A 168 -7.08 -2.24 10.84
N TYR A 169 -6.13 -1.59 11.50
CA TYR A 169 -5.30 -2.24 12.51
C TYR A 169 -6.13 -2.68 13.72
N TYR A 170 -7.10 -1.88 14.16
CA TYR A 170 -8.04 -2.27 15.21
C TYR A 170 -8.85 -3.52 14.81
N GLU A 171 -9.40 -3.57 13.60
CA GLU A 171 -10.16 -4.73 13.11
C GLU A 171 -9.27 -5.98 12.93
N PHE A 172 -8.02 -5.83 12.50
CA PHE A 172 -7.03 -6.89 12.53
C PHE A 172 -6.84 -7.48 13.94
N ARG A 173 -6.61 -6.61 14.94
CA ARG A 173 -6.42 -7.04 16.33
C ARG A 173 -7.67 -7.71 16.89
N ARG A 174 -8.85 -7.23 16.50
CA ARG A 174 -10.14 -7.84 16.86
C ARG A 174 -10.29 -9.23 16.25
N ALA A 175 -9.95 -9.41 14.97
CA ALA A 175 -10.00 -10.69 14.28
C ALA A 175 -9.01 -11.69 14.92
N ALA A 176 -7.75 -11.29 15.10
CA ALA A 176 -6.72 -12.14 15.70
C ALA A 176 -7.10 -12.64 17.11
N ARG A 177 -7.77 -11.80 17.92
CA ARG A 177 -8.29 -12.20 19.24
C ARG A 177 -9.39 -13.25 19.13
N LYS A 178 -10.31 -13.11 18.18
CA LYS A 178 -11.38 -14.09 17.95
C LYS A 178 -10.81 -15.45 17.54
N ASP A 179 -9.83 -15.46 16.64
CA ASP A 179 -9.18 -16.69 16.18
C ASP A 179 -8.43 -17.38 17.32
N ALA A 180 -7.73 -16.61 18.17
CA ALA A 180 -7.07 -17.15 19.36
C ALA A 180 -8.07 -17.77 20.36
N GLN A 181 -9.22 -17.14 20.57
CA GLN A 181 -10.28 -17.69 21.43
C GLN A 181 -10.90 -18.96 20.85
N ALA A 182 -11.15 -18.99 19.54
CA ALA A 182 -11.68 -20.16 18.85
C ALA A 182 -10.70 -21.35 18.93
N ALA A 183 -9.40 -21.10 18.74
CA ALA A 183 -8.37 -22.11 18.88
C ALA A 183 -8.30 -22.65 20.32
N ALA A 184 -8.33 -21.77 21.33
CA ALA A 184 -8.34 -22.18 22.74
C ALA A 184 -9.57 -23.04 23.08
N ALA A 185 -10.75 -22.67 22.59
CA ALA A 185 -11.98 -23.43 22.78
C ALA A 185 -11.93 -24.80 22.07
N ALA A 186 -11.34 -24.88 20.88
CA ALA A 186 -11.16 -26.15 20.17
C ALA A 186 -10.18 -27.08 20.90
N SER A 187 -9.06 -26.54 21.41
CA SER A 187 -8.11 -27.32 22.22
C SER A 187 -8.71 -27.81 23.53
N ALA A 188 -9.55 -27.01 24.19
CA ALA A 188 -10.24 -27.39 25.42
C ALA A 188 -11.32 -28.48 25.22
N ARG A 189 -11.83 -28.65 23.99
CA ARG A 189 -12.76 -29.74 23.63
C ARG A 189 -12.06 -31.03 23.19
N ALA A 190 -10.77 -30.95 22.88
CA ALA A 190 -9.98 -32.07 22.36
C ALA A 190 -9.12 -32.76 23.43
N GLY A 191 -9.06 -32.23 24.65
CA GLY A 191 -8.43 -32.84 25.82
C GLY A 191 -9.48 -33.27 26.83
#